data_AF-A0A9P8PFP2-F1
#
_entry.id   AF-A0A9P8PFP2-F1
#
_cell.length_a   1.000
_cell.length_b   1.000
_cell.length_c   1.000
_cell.angle_alpha   90.00
_cell.angle_beta   90.00
_cell.angle_gamma   90.00
#
_symmetry.space_group_name_H-M   'P 1'
#
loop_
_entity.id
_entity.type
_entity.pdbx_description
1 polymer ?
#
loop_
_entity_poly.entity_id
_entity_poly.type
_entity_poly.pdbx_seq_one_letter_code
_entity_poly.pdbx_strand_id
1 'polypeptide(L)'
;MLKIGLRAKPTTSIRPLASRGLFIKTIPQPPGNIVGTVNDAYVPPPPTKSHGSWHWTGEKIVTIGMAPLVLTPFVTGTAYPLADSIMGTLLLYHCYAGFESCIIDYIPLRVYGIWHKAAMGLLGLGTLIAGYGIYVIEKTEQEGLVGIVKKLWTA
;
A
#
# COMPACT_ATOMS: atom_id res chain seq x y z
N MET A 1 47.42 40.98 -30.77
CA MET A 1 46.86 39.83 -31.54
C MET A 1 46.06 38.93 -30.61
N LEU A 2 44.99 38.34 -31.16
CA LEU A 2 43.78 37.74 -30.55
C LEU A 2 43.96 36.82 -29.31
N LYS A 3 43.06 36.98 -28.32
CA LYS A 3 42.60 35.89 -27.45
C LYS A 3 41.34 35.26 -28.06
N ILE A 4 41.48 34.09 -28.68
CA ILE A 4 40.37 33.32 -29.25
C ILE A 4 39.63 32.64 -28.09
N GLY A 5 38.48 33.22 -27.68
CA GLY A 5 37.56 32.58 -26.76
C GLY A 5 36.77 31.48 -27.48
N LEU A 6 36.99 30.23 -27.10
CA LEU A 6 36.16 29.10 -27.55
C LEU A 6 34.77 29.23 -26.92
N ARG A 7 33.83 29.79 -27.67
CA ARG A 7 32.41 29.88 -27.27
C ARG A 7 31.76 28.51 -27.56
N ALA A 8 31.65 27.67 -26.54
CA ALA A 8 30.89 26.43 -26.63
C ALA A 8 29.43 26.75 -27.03
N LYS A 9 28.96 26.20 -28.15
CA LYS A 9 27.56 26.32 -28.57
C LYS A 9 26.67 25.61 -27.54
N PRO A 10 25.51 26.18 -27.18
CA PRO A 10 24.55 25.48 -26.35
C PRO A 10 24.09 24.23 -27.12
N THR A 11 24.42 23.06 -26.59
CA THR A 11 23.90 21.79 -27.08
C THR A 11 22.40 21.79 -26.87
N THR A 12 21.65 21.92 -27.96
CA THR A 12 20.20 21.79 -27.96
C THR A 12 19.87 20.36 -27.52
N SER A 13 19.54 20.21 -26.25
CA SER A 13 19.06 18.94 -25.69
C SER A 13 17.76 18.60 -26.42
N ILE A 14 17.85 17.61 -27.32
CA ILE A 14 16.68 17.00 -27.95
C ILE A 14 15.97 16.24 -26.84
N ARG A 15 15.04 16.90 -26.16
CA ARG A 15 14.18 16.23 -25.17
C ARG A 15 13.24 15.31 -25.95
N PRO A 16 13.30 13.98 -25.75
CA PRO A 16 12.38 13.09 -26.43
C PRO A 16 10.95 13.45 -25.98
N LEU A 17 10.12 13.87 -26.92
CA LEU A 17 8.72 14.23 -26.71
C LEU A 17 7.89 13.06 -26.15
N ALA A 18 8.43 11.83 -26.21
CA ALA A 18 7.76 10.59 -25.88
C ALA A 18 7.80 10.19 -24.39
N SER A 19 8.41 10.95 -23.47
CA SER A 19 8.63 10.47 -22.10
C SER A 19 7.64 10.97 -21.02
N ARG A 20 6.51 11.58 -21.39
CA ARG A 20 5.44 11.90 -20.42
C ARG A 20 4.17 11.17 -20.83
N GLY A 21 3.88 10.06 -20.15
CA GLY A 21 2.72 9.22 -20.41
C GLY A 21 1.47 10.07 -20.60
N LEU A 22 0.82 9.90 -21.75
CA LEU A 22 -0.22 10.80 -22.28
C LEU A 22 -1.46 10.96 -21.36
N PHE A 23 -1.60 10.11 -20.33
CA PHE A 23 -2.78 10.03 -19.46
C PHE A 23 -2.51 10.19 -17.96
N ILE A 24 -1.27 10.00 -17.47
CA ILE A 24 -0.95 10.10 -16.03
C ILE A 24 -0.04 11.30 -15.81
N LYS A 25 -0.62 12.40 -15.33
CA LYS A 25 0.13 13.60 -14.91
C LYS A 25 0.90 13.30 -13.61
N THR A 26 2.22 13.11 -13.73
CA THR A 26 3.13 13.00 -12.59
C THR A 26 3.70 14.35 -12.18
N ILE A 27 4.04 14.50 -10.90
CA ILE A 27 4.70 15.69 -10.35
C ILE A 27 6.13 15.74 -10.93
N PRO A 28 6.56 16.88 -11.54
CA PRO A 28 7.91 17.01 -12.07
C PRO A 28 8.94 16.84 -10.94
N GLN A 29 9.90 15.94 -11.13
CA GLN A 29 10.98 15.69 -10.17
C GLN A 29 12.26 16.40 -10.63
N PRO A 30 13.02 17.06 -9.73
CA PRO A 30 14.34 17.56 -10.07
C PRO A 30 15.30 16.38 -10.36
N PRO A 31 16.25 16.53 -11.31
CA PRO A 31 17.26 15.51 -11.57
C PRO A 31 18.03 15.18 -10.29
N GLY A 32 17.99 13.93 -9.85
CA GLY A 32 18.68 13.48 -8.63
C GLY A 32 18.02 13.87 -7.29
N ASN A 33 16.88 14.56 -7.30
CA ASN A 33 16.18 15.03 -6.10
C ASN A 33 17.07 15.80 -5.09
N ILE A 34 18.12 16.47 -5.57
CA ILE A 34 18.98 17.30 -4.73
C ILE A 34 18.24 18.61 -4.48
N VAL A 35 17.82 18.80 -3.23
CA VAL A 35 17.28 20.07 -2.74
C VAL A 35 18.43 20.76 -2.00
N GLY A 36 19.04 21.78 -2.64
CA GLY A 36 20.23 22.47 -2.13
C GLY A 36 21.48 22.27 -2.99
N THR A 37 22.64 22.58 -2.43
CA THR A 37 23.97 22.37 -3.00
C THR A 37 24.59 21.06 -2.51
N VAL A 38 25.67 20.60 -3.14
CA VAL A 38 26.39 19.37 -2.75
C VAL A 38 26.96 19.45 -1.32
N ASN A 39 27.14 20.66 -0.78
CA ASN A 39 27.70 20.88 0.55
C ASN A 39 26.63 21.02 1.64
N ASP A 40 25.34 21.03 1.29
CA ASP A 40 24.26 21.17 2.26
C ASP A 40 23.96 19.81 2.92
N ALA A 41 23.91 19.80 4.26
CA ALA A 41 23.59 18.60 5.01
C ALA A 41 22.13 18.17 4.75
N TYR A 42 21.91 16.87 4.55
CA TYR A 42 20.57 16.31 4.47
C TYR A 42 19.82 16.52 5.79
N VAL A 43 18.63 17.11 5.70
CA VAL A 43 17.73 17.27 6.85
C VAL A 43 16.65 16.20 6.77
N PRO A 44 16.70 15.15 7.62
CA PRO A 44 15.65 14.14 7.64
C PRO A 44 14.32 14.74 8.11
N PRO A 45 13.18 14.23 7.62
CA PRO A 45 11.90 14.55 8.22
C PRO A 45 11.89 14.10 9.70
N PRO A 46 11.13 14.80 10.58
CA PRO A 46 11.06 14.43 11.99
C PRO A 46 10.54 12.99 12.14
N PRO A 47 11.18 12.17 12.99
CA PRO A 47 10.78 10.78 13.15
C PRO A 47 9.39 10.69 13.78
N THR A 48 8.52 9.87 13.18
CA THR A 48 7.21 9.55 13.75
C THR A 48 7.16 8.06 14.04
N LYS A 49 6.93 7.67 15.31
CA LYS A 49 6.92 6.25 15.67
C LYS A 49 5.72 5.52 15.06
N SER A 50 4.63 6.22 14.77
CA SER A 50 3.43 5.68 14.13
C SER A 50 3.71 5.16 12.72
N HIS A 51 4.52 5.85 11.91
CA HIS A 51 4.88 5.41 10.55
C HIS A 51 6.06 4.42 10.51
N GLY A 52 6.56 3.98 11.68
CA GLY A 52 7.70 3.08 11.78
C GLY A 52 7.42 1.95 12.76
N SER A 53 8.03 2.01 13.94
CA SER A 53 8.05 0.91 14.92
C SER A 53 6.66 0.43 15.35
N TRP A 54 5.69 1.32 15.61
CA TRP A 54 4.35 0.89 16.05
C TRP A 54 3.59 0.17 14.94
N HIS A 55 3.62 0.70 13.72
CA HIS A 55 2.97 0.08 12.57
C HIS A 55 3.54 -1.33 12.32
N TRP A 56 4.87 -1.44 12.26
CA TRP A 56 5.54 -2.74 12.08
C TRP A 56 5.18 -3.73 13.20
N THR A 57 5.20 -3.29 14.46
CA THR A 57 4.91 -4.16 15.60
C THR A 57 3.46 -4.64 15.57
N GLY A 58 2.51 -3.75 15.25
CA GLY A 58 1.09 -4.07 15.13
C GLY A 58 0.82 -5.12 14.06
N GLU A 59 1.39 -4.97 12.87
CA GLU A 59 1.25 -5.95 11.78
C GLU A 59 1.75 -7.35 12.18
N LYS A 60 2.87 -7.42 12.92
CA LYS A 60 3.44 -8.69 13.36
C LYS A 60 2.58 -9.35 14.42
N ILE A 61 2.02 -8.58 15.36
CA ILE A 61 1.05 -9.08 16.34
C ILE A 61 -0.17 -9.67 15.63
N VAL A 62 -0.72 -8.96 14.64
CA VAL A 62 -1.87 -9.47 13.87
C VAL A 62 -1.52 -10.76 13.14
N THR A 63 -0.37 -10.81 12.46
CA THR A 63 0.06 -11.99 11.70
C THR A 63 0.27 -13.21 12.62
N ILE A 64 0.90 -13.01 13.77
CA ILE A 64 1.11 -14.06 14.78
C ILE A 64 -0.24 -14.52 15.36
N GLY A 65 -1.15 -13.60 15.65
CA GLY A 65 -2.49 -13.92 16.16
C GLY A 65 -3.38 -14.65 15.16
N MET A 66 -3.23 -14.37 13.86
CA MET A 66 -3.95 -15.07 12.79
C MET A 66 -3.52 -16.52 12.64
N ALA A 67 -2.23 -16.85 12.85
CA ALA A 67 -1.70 -18.20 12.65
C ALA A 67 -2.51 -19.32 13.37
N PRO A 68 -2.80 -19.24 14.69
CA PRO A 68 -3.65 -20.24 15.35
C PRO A 68 -5.13 -20.17 14.95
N LEU A 69 -5.65 -18.98 14.58
CA LEU A 69 -7.05 -18.82 14.18
C LEU A 69 -7.34 -19.51 12.85
N VAL A 70 -6.42 -19.42 11.88
CA VAL A 70 -6.53 -20.12 10.59
C VAL A 70 -6.53 -21.64 10.80
N LEU A 71 -5.80 -22.15 11.79
CA LEU A 71 -5.74 -23.58 12.11
C LEU A 71 -6.98 -24.08 12.86
N THR A 72 -7.71 -23.19 13.54
CA THR A 72 -8.85 -23.55 14.41
C THR A 72 -9.88 -24.46 13.71
N PRO A 73 -10.46 -24.09 12.55
CA PRO A 73 -11.48 -24.92 11.89
C PRO A 73 -10.97 -26.30 11.45
N PHE A 74 -9.67 -26.43 11.16
CA PHE A 74 -9.07 -27.71 10.77
C PHE A 74 -8.92 -28.67 11.95
N VAL A 75 -8.65 -28.15 13.15
CA VAL A 75 -8.48 -28.97 14.36
C VAL A 75 -9.82 -29.34 14.96
N THR A 76 -10.78 -28.42 14.95
CA THR A 76 -12.07 -28.61 15.64
C THR A 76 -13.15 -29.22 14.74
N GLY A 77 -12.93 -29.22 13.42
CA GLY A 77 -13.88 -29.77 12.43
C GLY A 77 -15.20 -28.99 12.31
N THR A 78 -15.36 -27.92 13.09
CA THR A 78 -16.55 -27.07 13.12
C THR A 78 -16.15 -25.60 13.19
N ALA A 79 -16.98 -24.73 12.61
CA ALA A 79 -16.79 -23.27 12.66
C ALA A 79 -17.27 -22.73 14.02
N TYR A 80 -16.43 -21.91 14.67
CA TYR A 80 -16.81 -21.14 15.85
C TYR A 80 -17.08 -19.70 15.42
N PRO A 81 -18.32 -19.18 15.49
CA PRO A 81 -18.66 -17.87 14.93
C PRO A 81 -17.79 -16.72 15.43
N LEU A 82 -17.47 -16.71 16.73
CA LEU A 82 -16.59 -15.68 17.29
C LEU A 82 -15.16 -15.75 16.74
N ALA A 83 -14.60 -16.97 16.64
CA ALA A 83 -13.26 -17.16 16.12
C ALA A 83 -13.20 -16.82 14.62
N ASP A 84 -14.24 -17.16 13.86
CA ASP A 84 -14.35 -16.87 12.43
C ASP A 84 -14.47 -15.37 12.16
N SER A 85 -15.36 -14.69 12.90
CA SER A 85 -15.48 -13.22 12.88
C SER A 85 -14.15 -12.51 13.21
N ILE A 86 -13.42 -12.97 14.23
CA ILE A 86 -12.10 -12.42 14.60
C ILE A 86 -11.09 -12.69 13.49
N MET A 87 -11.02 -13.92 12.98
CA MET A 87 -10.14 -14.30 11.88
C MET A 87 -10.40 -13.43 10.65
N GLY A 88 -11.66 -13.26 10.25
CA GLY A 88 -12.07 -12.45 9.10
C GLY A 88 -11.68 -10.99 9.26
N THR A 89 -11.89 -10.42 10.46
CA THR A 89 -11.54 -9.02 10.73
C THR A 89 -10.03 -8.80 10.73
N LEU A 90 -9.26 -9.71 11.34
CA LEU A 90 -7.80 -9.64 11.34
C LEU A 90 -7.23 -9.82 9.93
N LEU A 91 -7.80 -10.74 9.13
CA LEU A 91 -7.44 -10.91 7.73
C LEU A 91 -7.72 -9.65 6.91
N LEU A 92 -8.87 -9.01 7.13
CA LEU A 92 -9.21 -7.75 6.47
C LEU A 92 -8.17 -6.66 6.78
N TYR A 93 -7.79 -6.51 8.05
CA TYR A 93 -6.74 -5.56 8.44
C TYR A 93 -5.37 -5.92 7.84
N HIS A 94 -4.99 -7.19 7.85
CA HIS A 94 -3.74 -7.66 7.24
C HIS A 94 -3.68 -7.35 5.74
N CYS A 95 -4.78 -7.60 5.01
CA CYS A 95 -4.89 -7.24 3.60
C CYS A 95 -4.85 -5.73 3.38
N TYR A 96 -5.52 -4.93 4.22
CA TYR A 96 -5.47 -3.47 4.15
C TYR A 96 -4.04 -2.95 4.30
N ALA A 97 -3.31 -3.37 5.33
CA ALA A 97 -1.92 -2.95 5.58
C ALA A 97 -0.96 -3.40 4.47
N GLY A 98 -1.15 -4.63 3.96
CA GLY A 98 -0.39 -5.16 2.82
C GLY A 98 -0.62 -4.37 1.54
N PHE A 99 -1.88 -4.05 1.20
CA PHE A 99 -2.18 -3.24 0.03
C PHE A 99 -1.74 -1.78 0.19
N GLU A 100 -1.85 -1.20 1.39
CA GLU A 100 -1.30 0.12 1.69
C GLU A 100 0.21 0.17 1.40
N SER A 101 0.96 -0.85 1.86
CA SER A 101 2.40 -0.98 1.59
C SER A 101 2.69 -1.05 0.07
N CYS A 102 1.95 -1.88 -0.67
CA CYS A 102 2.08 -1.96 -2.13
C CYS A 102 1.80 -0.63 -2.83
N ILE A 103 0.78 0.12 -2.38
CA ILE A 103 0.43 1.43 -2.96
C ILE A 103 1.55 2.45 -2.68
N ILE A 104 2.10 2.47 -1.46
CA ILE A 104 3.17 3.39 -1.08
C ILE A 104 4.44 3.14 -1.91
N ASP A 105 4.79 1.88 -2.15
CA ASP A 105 6.00 1.51 -2.88
C ASP A 105 5.88 1.76 -4.40
N TYR A 106 4.77 1.34 -5.01
CA TYR A 106 4.63 1.38 -6.48
C TYR A 106 3.93 2.63 -7.00
N ILE A 107 3.09 3.28 -6.19
CA ILE A 107 2.37 4.50 -6.54
C ILE A 107 2.73 5.60 -5.54
N PRO A 108 4.00 6.03 -5.44
CA PRO A 108 4.43 6.96 -4.40
C PRO A 108 3.77 8.33 -4.55
N LEU A 109 3.31 8.89 -3.42
CA LEU A 109 2.64 10.19 -3.35
C LEU A 109 3.46 11.31 -4.02
N ARG A 110 4.79 11.30 -3.86
CA ARG A 110 5.70 12.32 -4.42
C ARG A 110 5.72 12.37 -5.94
N VAL A 111 5.38 11.27 -6.63
CA VAL A 111 5.39 11.15 -8.09
C VAL A 111 3.97 11.24 -8.64
N TYR A 112 3.05 10.49 -8.04
CA TYR A 112 1.71 10.27 -8.60
C TYR A 112 0.64 11.20 -8.02
N GLY A 113 0.91 11.89 -6.91
CA GLY A 113 0.05 12.91 -6.34
C GLY A 113 -1.39 12.43 -6.15
N ILE A 114 -2.30 12.90 -7.01
CA ILE A 114 -3.74 12.60 -6.94
C ILE A 114 -4.04 11.10 -7.12
N TRP A 115 -3.28 10.38 -7.93
CA TRP A 115 -3.52 8.96 -8.20
C TRP A 115 -3.19 8.08 -6.99
N HIS A 116 -2.16 8.45 -6.22
CA HIS A 116 -1.89 7.82 -4.92
C HIS A 116 -3.07 8.03 -3.96
N LYS A 117 -3.57 9.27 -3.85
CA LYS A 117 -4.72 9.59 -2.98
C LYS A 117 -5.99 8.85 -3.41
N ALA A 118 -6.22 8.72 -4.72
CA ALA A 118 -7.34 7.97 -5.26
C ALA A 118 -7.21 6.47 -4.94
N ALA A 119 -6.03 5.88 -5.12
CA ALA A 119 -5.77 4.47 -4.78
C ALA A 119 -5.97 4.20 -3.28
N MET A 120 -5.44 5.05 -2.40
CA MET A 120 -5.66 4.96 -0.95
C MET A 120 -7.14 5.12 -0.58
N GLY A 121 -7.85 6.06 -1.22
CA GLY A 121 -9.27 6.27 -1.00
C GLY A 121 -10.12 5.06 -1.43
N LEU A 122 -9.80 4.46 -2.59
CA LEU A 122 -10.45 3.24 -3.07
C LEU A 122 -10.16 2.07 -2.13
N LEU A 123 -8.92 1.90 -1.68
CA LEU A 123 -8.57 0.88 -0.70
C LEU A 123 -9.38 1.05 0.59
N GLY A 124 -9.47 2.26 1.12
CA GLY A 124 -10.29 2.55 2.30
C GLY A 124 -11.77 2.22 2.10
N LEU A 125 -12.35 2.67 0.98
CA LEU A 125 -13.74 2.37 0.63
C LEU A 125 -13.98 0.85 0.48
N GLY A 126 -13.11 0.16 -0.25
CA GLY A 126 -13.19 -1.29 -0.45
C GLY A 126 -13.08 -2.05 0.87
N THR A 127 -12.23 -1.57 1.79
CA THR A 127 -12.07 -2.16 3.13
C THR A 127 -13.32 -1.98 3.99
N LEU A 128 -13.98 -0.81 3.93
CA LEU A 128 -15.25 -0.59 4.62
C LEU A 128 -16.36 -1.49 4.07
N ILE A 129 -16.47 -1.60 2.74
CA ILE A 129 -17.43 -2.50 2.10
C ILE A 129 -17.14 -3.96 2.48
N ALA A 130 -15.88 -4.38 2.45
CA ALA A 130 -15.49 -5.73 2.85
C ALA A 130 -15.77 -6.00 4.33
N GLY A 131 -15.55 -5.03 5.22
CA GLY A 131 -15.91 -5.13 6.64
C GLY A 131 -17.41 -5.30 6.85
N TYR A 132 -18.23 -4.57 6.10
CA TYR A 132 -19.68 -4.80 6.09
C TYR A 132 -20.04 -6.18 5.52
N GLY A 133 -19.33 -6.63 4.47
CA GLY A 133 -19.48 -7.95 3.89
C GLY A 133 -19.23 -9.07 4.91
N ILE A 134 -18.16 -8.97 5.71
CA ILE A 134 -17.89 -9.90 6.82
C ILE A 134 -19.06 -9.91 7.80
N TYR A 135 -19.54 -8.73 8.22
CA TYR A 135 -20.70 -8.65 9.12
C TYR A 135 -21.94 -9.35 8.54
N VAL A 136 -22.23 -9.14 7.26
CA VAL A 136 -23.38 -9.78 6.59
C VAL A 136 -23.20 -11.29 6.55
N ILE A 137 -22.03 -11.77 6.12
CA ILE A 137 -21.72 -13.21 6.03
C ILE A 137 -21.90 -13.89 7.40
N GLU A 138 -21.33 -13.33 8.46
CA GLU A 138 -21.42 -13.87 9.82
C GLU A 138 -22.85 -13.85 10.37
N LYS A 139 -23.73 -13.00 9.83
CA LYS A 139 -25.15 -12.94 10.21
C LYS A 139 -26.04 -13.86 9.39
N THR A 140 -25.71 -14.09 8.11
CA THR A 140 -26.57 -14.84 7.19
C THR A 140 -26.16 -16.29 7.02
N GLU A 141 -24.87 -16.59 7.06
CA GLU A 141 -24.35 -17.94 6.89
C GLU A 141 -24.25 -18.67 8.24
N GLN A 142 -24.73 -19.92 8.28
CA GLN A 142 -24.69 -20.72 9.51
C GLN A 142 -23.27 -21.07 9.98
N GLU A 143 -22.33 -21.23 9.03
CA GLU A 143 -20.93 -21.60 9.27
C GLU A 143 -19.97 -20.42 8.97
N GLY A 144 -20.48 -19.19 8.83
CA GLY A 144 -19.66 -17.98 8.59
C GLY A 144 -18.81 -18.03 7.32
N LEU A 145 -17.65 -17.39 7.36
CA LEU A 145 -16.64 -17.40 6.30
C LEU A 145 -16.09 -18.80 6.03
N VAL A 146 -15.83 -19.60 7.06
CA VAL A 146 -15.36 -21.00 6.90
C VAL A 146 -16.36 -21.82 6.09
N GLY A 147 -17.65 -21.63 6.34
CA GLY A 147 -18.73 -22.27 5.59
C GLY A 147 -18.71 -21.92 4.11
N ILE A 148 -18.48 -20.64 3.77
CA ILE A 148 -18.33 -20.21 2.38
C ILE A 148 -17.14 -20.88 1.73
N VAL A 149 -15.98 -20.91 2.39
CA VAL A 149 -14.78 -21.58 1.87
C VAL A 149 -15.03 -23.07 1.63
N LYS A 150 -15.69 -23.74 2.57
CA LYS A 150 -16.06 -25.16 2.45
C LYS A 150 -16.99 -25.40 1.26
N LYS A 151 -18.05 -24.59 1.12
CA LYS A 151 -18.96 -24.67 -0.03
C LYS A 151 -18.23 -24.43 -1.35
N LEU A 152 -17.36 -23.42 -1.40
CA LEU A 152 -16.57 -23.07 -2.60
C LEU A 152 -15.59 -24.17 -2.99
N TRP A 153 -15.01 -24.88 -2.01
CA TRP A 153 -14.07 -25.97 -2.26
C TRP A 153 -14.75 -27.22 -2.83
N THR A 154 -16.01 -27.44 -2.48
CA THR A 154 -16.82 -28.57 -2.97
C THR A 154 -17.68 -28.24 -4.19
N ALA A 155 -17.63 -27.01 -4.69
CA ALA A 155 -18.33 -26.54 -5.89
C ALA A 155 -17.61 -26.98 -7.17
#